data_AF-A0A844FHG9-F1
#
_entry.id   AF-A0A844FHG9-F1
#
_cell.length_a   1.000
_cell.length_b   1.000
_cell.length_c   1.000
_cell.angle_alpha   90.00
_cell.angle_beta   90.00
_cell.angle_gamma   90.00
#
_symmetry.space_group_name_H-M   'P 1'
#
loop_
_entity.id
_entity.type
_entity.pdbx_description
1 polymer ?
#
loop_
_entity_poly.entity_id
_entity_poly.type
_entity_poly.pdbx_seq_one_letter_code
_entity_poly.pdbx_strand_id
1 'polypeptide(L)' 'MEKIYFHTGFKGRKLDNIGYNPKVCLEVSSPGKIYSTSEAKDFTMRFWSVLVFGEASIVHDDEFKLMIMNKLMEKQV' A
#
# COMPACT_ATOMS: atom_id res chain seq x y z
N MET A 1 -1.33 -18.52 -4.94
CA MET A 1 -0.93 -17.21 -5.50
C MET A 1 -1.14 -16.17 -4.43
N GLU A 2 -0.08 -15.55 -3.93
CA GLU A 2 -0.15 -14.58 -2.83
C GLU A 2 -0.72 -13.25 -3.35
N LYS A 3 -1.69 -12.68 -2.63
CA LYS A 3 -2.38 -11.42 -2.98
C LYS A 3 -2.28 -10.45 -1.80
N ILE A 4 -2.24 -9.16 -2.10
CA ILE A 4 -2.20 -8.09 -1.10
C ILE A 4 -3.57 -7.41 -1.04
N TYR A 5 -4.12 -7.23 0.16
CA TYR A 5 -5.45 -6.68 0.37
C TYR A 5 -5.41 -5.37 1.15
N PHE A 6 -6.23 -4.41 0.73
CA PHE A 6 -6.45 -3.14 1.40
C PHE A 6 -7.94 -2.87 1.57
N HIS A 7 -8.30 -2.26 2.71
CA HIS A 7 -9.64 -1.75 2.96
C HIS A 7 -9.76 -0.27 2.50
N THR A 8 -10.97 0.16 2.18
CA THR A 8 -11.30 1.58 1.99
C THR A 8 -12.80 1.87 2.13
N GLY A 9 -13.19 3.15 2.01
CA GLY A 9 -14.57 3.56 1.78
C GLY A 9 -15.07 3.21 0.37
N PHE A 10 -16.39 3.21 0.22
CA PHE A 10 -17.08 2.74 -0.99
C PHE A 10 -16.92 3.63 -2.23
N LYS A 11 -16.41 4.85 -2.08
CA LYS A 11 -16.18 5.82 -3.16
C LYS A 11 -14.86 6.55 -2.95
N GLY A 12 -14.29 7.07 -4.03
CA GLY A 12 -13.16 8.00 -3.99
C GLY A 12 -12.15 7.74 -5.10
N ARG A 13 -11.25 8.72 -5.28
CA ARG A 13 -10.32 8.80 -6.41
C ARG A 13 -9.52 7.53 -6.67
N LYS A 14 -9.15 6.77 -5.64
CA LYS A 14 -8.39 5.53 -5.85
C LYS A 14 -9.20 4.43 -6.54
N LEU A 15 -10.50 4.33 -6.23
CA LEU A 15 -11.38 3.36 -6.88
C LEU A 15 -11.67 3.81 -8.31
N ASP A 16 -11.87 5.12 -8.52
CA ASP A 16 -12.06 5.69 -9.85
C ASP A 16 -10.83 5.45 -10.74
N ASN A 17 -9.63 5.69 -10.20
CA ASN A 17 -8.36 5.45 -10.91
C ASN A 17 -8.14 3.97 -11.23
N ILE A 18 -8.38 3.06 -10.27
CA ILE A 18 -8.25 1.61 -10.49
C ILE A 18 -9.26 1.13 -11.55
N GLY A 19 -10.48 1.67 -11.53
CA GLY A 19 -11.50 1.36 -12.54
C GLY A 19 -11.13 1.84 -13.94
N TYR A 20 -10.42 2.96 -14.06
CA TYR A 20 -9.92 3.47 -15.34
C TYR A 20 -8.66 2.73 -15.84
N ASN A 21 -7.71 2.47 -14.94
CA ASN A 21 -6.48 1.75 -15.25
C ASN A 21 -6.05 0.91 -14.03
N PRO A 22 -6.12 -0.44 -14.12
CA PRO A 22 -5.83 -1.30 -12.98
C PRO A 22 -4.33 -1.43 -12.67
N LYS A 23 -3.43 -0.95 -13.55
CA LYS A 23 -1.98 -1.05 -13.36
C LYS A 23 -1.55 -0.17 -12.18
N VAL A 24 -1.01 -0.80 -11.15
CA VAL A 24 -0.60 -0.15 -9.89
C VAL A 24 0.83 -0.50 -9.49
N CYS A 25 1.41 0.36 -8.66
CA CYS A 25 2.60 0.08 -7.88
C CYS A 25 2.23 0.22 -6.40
N LEU A 26 2.47 -0.83 -5.62
CA LEU A 26 2.46 -0.75 -4.16
C LEU A 26 3.88 -0.48 -3.69
N GLU A 27 4.02 0.56 -2.87
CA GLU A 27 5.26 0.89 -2.18
C GLU A 27 5.06 0.68 -0.68
N VAL A 28 6.04 0.05 -0.04
CA VAL A 28 6.15 -0.01 1.42
C VAL A 28 7.57 0.37 1.78
N SER A 29 7.73 1.44 2.54
CA SER A 29 9.02 1.87 3.08
C SER A 29 9.07 1.88 4.59
N SER A 30 10.28 1.75 5.09
CA SER A 30 10.61 1.97 6.50
C SER A 30 11.71 3.01 6.60
N PRO A 31 11.50 4.10 7.37
CA PRO A 31 12.54 5.09 7.59
C PRO A 31 13.66 4.49 8.44
N GLY A 32 14.90 4.88 8.13
CA GLY A 32 16.06 4.59 8.97
C GLY A 32 16.66 5.86 9.54
N LYS A 33 17.98 5.93 9.57
CA LYS A 33 18.72 7.04 10.17
C LYS A 33 18.81 8.23 9.20
N ILE A 34 18.51 9.43 9.70
CA ILE A 34 18.83 10.69 9.03
C ILE A 34 20.31 11.02 9.24
N TYR A 35 20.98 11.41 8.16
CA TYR A 35 22.35 11.91 8.16
C TYR A 35 22.29 13.41 7.84
N SER A 36 22.41 14.23 8.88
CA SER A 36 22.41 15.68 8.78
C SER A 36 23.83 16.23 8.57
N THR A 37 23.93 17.32 7.83
CA THR A 37 25.20 18.00 7.50
C THR A 37 25.00 19.53 7.60
N SER A 38 26.05 20.31 7.33
CA SER A 38 25.95 21.78 7.28
C SER A 38 25.40 22.31 5.94
N GLU A 39 25.45 21.51 4.87
CA GLU A 39 25.03 21.91 3.52
C GLU A 39 23.85 21.06 3.05
N ALA A 40 22.77 21.70 2.59
CA ALA A 40 21.52 21.03 2.25
C ALA A 40 21.66 19.88 1.23
N LYS A 41 22.61 19.98 0.29
CA LYS A 41 22.87 18.97 -0.75
C LYS A 41 23.38 17.63 -0.19
N ASP A 42 23.96 17.65 1.01
CA ASP A 42 24.59 16.47 1.62
C ASP A 42 23.69 15.81 2.67
N PHE A 43 22.48 16.35 2.90
CA PHE A 43 21.47 15.69 3.73
C PHE A 43 20.97 14.42 3.05
N THR A 44 20.93 13.32 3.80
CA THR A 44 20.38 12.05 3.31
C THR A 44 19.76 11.24 4.43
N MET A 45 19.09 10.15 4.08
CA MET A 45 18.49 9.20 5.01
C MET A 45 18.73 7.79 4.51
N ARG A 46 19.17 6.89 5.40
CA ARG A 46 19.08 5.45 5.14
C ARG A 46 17.60 5.06 5.25
N PHE A 47 17.10 4.32 4.27
CA PHE A 47 15.75 3.75 4.30
C PHE A 47 15.74 2.38 3.63
N TRP A 48 14.65 1.65 3.84
CA TRP A 48 14.33 0.43 3.10
C TRP A 48 13.01 0.65 2.37
N SER A 49 12.90 0.13 1.15
CA SER A 49 11.64 0.17 0.39
C SER A 49 11.49 -1.09 -0.45
N VAL A 50 10.24 -1.54 -0.59
CA VAL A 50 9.82 -2.62 -1.48
C VAL A 50 8.80 -2.05 -2.45
N LEU A 51 9.02 -2.29 -3.75
CA LEU A 51 8.11 -1.93 -4.83
C LEU A 51 7.50 -3.20 -5.43
N VAL A 52 6.18 -3.26 -5.50
CA VAL A 52 5.43 -4.36 -6.12
C VAL A 52 4.55 -3.80 -7.23
N PHE A 53 4.79 -4.24 -8.46
CA PHE A 53 4.00 -3.86 -9.62
C PHE A 53 2.97 -4.95 -9.93
N GLY A 54 1.76 -4.55 -10.31
CA GLY A 54 0.71 -5.50 -10.67
C GLY A 54 -0.58 -4.81 -11.07
N GLU A 55 -1.67 -5.57 -11.05
CA GLU A 55 -3.02 -5.08 -11.33
C GLU A 55 -3.90 -5.17 -10.09
N ALA A 56 -4.62 -4.09 -9.77
CA ALA A 56 -5.57 -4.03 -8.68
C ALA A 56 -7.00 -4.29 -9.18
N SER A 57 -7.78 -5.00 -8.38
CA SER A 57 -9.20 -5.27 -8.65
C SER A 57 -10.04 -5.09 -7.38
N ILE A 58 -11.31 -4.74 -7.56
CA ILE A 58 -12.28 -4.67 -6.47
C ILE A 58 -12.80 -6.08 -6.17
N VAL A 59 -12.88 -6.42 -4.90
CA VAL A 59 -13.51 -7.68 -4.46
C VAL A 59 -14.99 -7.44 -4.23
N HIS A 60 -15.84 -8.18 -4.94
CA HIS A 60 -17.30 -8.03 -4.87
C HIS A 60 -17.98 -9.03 -3.93
N ASP A 61 -17.37 -10.19 -3.71
CA ASP A 61 -17.92 -11.26 -2.85
C ASP A 61 -17.97 -10.86 -1.37
N ASP A 62 -19.16 -10.91 -0.77
CA ASP A 62 -19.40 -10.43 0.59
C ASP A 62 -18.79 -11.34 1.66
N GLU A 63 -18.90 -12.65 1.49
CA GLU A 63 -18.31 -13.62 2.43
C GLU A 63 -16.78 -13.50 2.45
N PHE A 64 -16.16 -13.39 1.28
CA PHE A 64 -14.72 -13.20 1.16
C PHE A 64 -14.27 -11.84 1.69
N LYS A 65 -15.03 -10.76 1.45
CA LYS A 65 -14.75 -9.45 2.06
C LYS A 65 -14.73 -9.54 3.59
N LEU A 66 -15.72 -10.19 4.20
CA LEU A 66 -15.79 -10.36 5.64
C LEU A 66 -14.58 -11.15 6.17
N MET A 67 -14.25 -12.26 5.51
CA MET A 67 -13.08 -13.08 5.88
C MET A 67 -11.77 -12.26 5.82
N ILE A 68 -11.54 -11.50 4.75
CA ILE A 68 -10.33 -10.68 4.61
C ILE A 68 -10.32 -9.53 5.61
N MET A 69 -11.45 -8.87 5.86
CA MET A 69 -11.52 -7.81 6.87
C MET A 69 -11.19 -8.34 8.27
N ASN A 70 -11.71 -9.50 8.67
CA ASN A 70 -11.35 -10.11 9.95
C ASN A 70 -9.84 -10.36 10.07
N LYS A 71 -9.20 -10.91 9.03
CA LYS A 71 -7.75 -11.10 8.99
C LYS A 71 -6.95 -9.80 9.05
N LEU A 72 -7.44 -8.73 8.41
CA LEU A 72 -6.81 -7.41 8.47
C LEU A 72 -6.86 -6.84 9.89
N MET A 73 -7.96 -7.06 10.62
CA MET A 73 -8.10 -6.62 12.02
C MET A 73 -7.23 -7.42 12.98
N GLU A 74 -7.10 -8.74 12.78
CA GLU A 74 -6.20 -9.60 13.58
C GLU A 74 -4.73 -9.15 13.49
N LYS A 75 -4.32 -8.65 12.32
CA LYS A 75 -2.95 -8.15 12.10
C LYS A 75 -2.64 -6.84 12.84
N GLN A 76 -3.65 -6.13 13.34
CA GLN A 76 -3.49 -4.86 14.06
C GLN A 76 -3.50 -5.01 15.59
N VAL A 77 -3.56 -6.25 16.10
CA VAL A 77 -3.43 -6.56 17.53
C VAL A 77 -2.03 -7.11 17.83
#